data_AF-A0A8C0WC88-F1
#
_entry.id   AF-A0A8C0WC88-F1
#
_cell.length_a   1.000
_cell.length_b   1.000
_cell.length_c   1.000
_cell.angle_alpha   90.00
_cell.angle_beta   90.00
_cell.angle_gamma   90.00
#
_symmetry.space_group_name_H-M   'P 1'
#
loop_
_entity.id
_entity.type
_entity.pdbx_description
1 polymer ?
#
loop_
_entity_poly.entity_id
_entity_poly.type
_entity_poly.pdbx_seq_one_letter_code
_entity_poly.pdbx_strand_id
1 'polypeptide(L)'
;MNKPITPSTYVRNLNVGLIRKLSDFIDPQEGWKKLAVAIKKPSGDDRYNQFHIRRFEALIQTGKSPTSELLFDWGTTNCTVGDLVDLLVQNEFFAPASLLLPDAVPQIVNTLPSREAVTVPQKQMPFSERDRISVIPMQNLEQNYVPPDSTSPENKGLEVGDTRFHSFSFYELKSVTNDFDERPISVGGNKMGEGGFGVVYKGYVNNTTVAVKKLEN
;
A
#
# COMPACT_ATOMS: atom_id res chain seq x y z
N MET A 1 -0.55 -19.89 -11.29
CA MET A 1 0.87 -19.59 -11.58
C MET A 1 1.11 -18.13 -11.28
N ASN A 2 1.99 -17.80 -10.34
CA ASN A 2 2.31 -16.40 -10.06
C ASN A 2 3.03 -15.83 -11.29
N LYS A 3 2.54 -14.69 -11.81
CA LYS A 3 3.24 -13.96 -12.87
C LYS A 3 4.65 -13.61 -12.37
N PRO A 4 5.69 -13.71 -13.22
CA PRO A 4 7.04 -13.33 -12.84
C PRO A 4 7.04 -11.84 -12.44
N ILE A 5 7.73 -11.53 -11.34
CA ILE A 5 7.92 -10.15 -10.90
C ILE A 5 9.04 -9.57 -11.74
N THR A 6 8.79 -8.40 -12.33
CA THR A 6 9.72 -7.69 -13.19
C THR A 6 9.87 -6.26 -12.67
N PRO A 7 10.91 -5.51 -13.07
CA PRO A 7 11.07 -4.12 -12.68
C PRO A 7 9.85 -3.26 -13.04
N SER A 8 9.17 -3.53 -14.15
CA SER A 8 7.97 -2.83 -14.60
C SER A 8 6.67 -3.24 -13.90
N THR A 9 6.68 -4.27 -13.06
CA THR A 9 5.50 -4.69 -12.30
C THR A 9 5.12 -3.57 -11.32
N TYR A 10 3.84 -3.19 -11.25
CA TYR A 10 3.39 -2.22 -10.25
C TYR A 10 3.45 -2.77 -8.83
N VAL A 11 3.84 -1.95 -7.85
CA VAL A 11 3.92 -2.34 -6.43
C VAL A 11 2.58 -2.88 -5.91
N ARG A 12 1.46 -2.26 -6.31
CA ARG A 12 0.11 -2.73 -5.94
C ARG A 12 -0.27 -4.12 -6.46
N ASN A 13 0.46 -4.64 -7.46
CA ASN A 13 0.23 -5.97 -8.01
C ASN A 13 1.07 -7.06 -7.31
N LEU A 14 1.88 -6.70 -6.32
CA LEU A 14 2.61 -7.67 -5.51
C LEU A 14 1.63 -8.49 -4.67
N ASN A 15 1.85 -9.80 -4.60
CA ASN A 15 0.99 -10.66 -3.81
C ASN A 15 1.13 -10.35 -2.30
N VAL A 16 0.03 -10.53 -1.55
CA VAL A 16 -0.01 -10.21 -0.11
C VAL A 16 1.04 -10.97 0.71
N GLY A 17 1.40 -12.19 0.32
CA GLY A 17 2.43 -12.97 0.99
C GLY A 17 3.83 -12.37 0.84
N LEU A 18 4.12 -11.80 -0.33
CA LEU A 18 5.36 -11.10 -0.60
C LEU A 18 5.41 -9.75 0.10
N ILE A 19 4.31 -9.00 0.13
CA ILE A 19 4.22 -7.77 0.93
C ILE A 19 4.50 -8.05 2.41
N ARG A 20 3.93 -9.13 2.98
CA ARG A 20 4.24 -9.55 4.36
C ARG A 20 5.73 -9.84 4.57
N LYS A 21 6.37 -10.56 3.65
CA LYS A 21 7.82 -10.81 3.74
C LYS A 21 8.64 -9.52 3.67
N LEU A 22 8.24 -8.56 2.83
CA LEU A 22 8.88 -7.24 2.78
C LEU A 22 8.71 -6.49 4.11
N SER A 23 7.50 -6.53 4.67
CA SER A 23 7.21 -5.97 6.00
C SER A 23 8.11 -6.56 7.08
N ASP A 24 8.35 -7.88 7.09
CA ASP A 24 9.23 -8.53 8.06
C ASP A 24 10.66 -7.96 8.04
N PHE A 25 11.14 -7.48 6.89
CA PHE A 25 12.45 -6.84 6.75
C PHE A 25 12.45 -5.34 7.09
N ILE A 26 11.36 -4.63 6.79
CA ILE A 26 11.35 -3.15 6.76
C ILE A 26 10.63 -2.54 7.98
N ASP A 27 9.67 -3.24 8.59
CA ASP A 27 8.99 -2.76 9.79
C ASP A 27 9.93 -2.59 11.01
N PRO A 28 10.91 -3.50 11.27
CA PRO A 28 11.84 -3.33 12.36
C PRO A 28 12.70 -2.06 12.23
N GLN A 29 13.16 -1.54 13.37
CA GLN A 29 14.11 -0.40 13.46
C GLN A 29 13.66 0.85 12.69
N GLU A 30 12.36 1.08 12.59
CA GLU A 30 11.79 2.21 11.84
C GLU A 30 12.20 2.25 10.35
N GLY A 31 12.54 1.10 9.76
CA GLY A 31 12.98 1.05 8.36
C GLY A 31 11.95 1.62 7.39
N TRP A 32 10.67 1.41 7.68
CA TRP A 32 9.55 2.01 6.95
C TRP A 32 9.54 3.55 7.00
N LYS A 33 10.03 4.19 8.07
CA LYS A 33 10.16 5.66 8.13
C LYS A 33 11.28 6.14 7.21
N LYS A 34 12.43 5.44 7.21
CA LYS A 34 13.55 5.71 6.29
C LYS A 34 13.08 5.63 4.84
N LEU A 35 12.34 4.56 4.51
CA LEU A 35 11.75 4.39 3.19
C LEU A 35 10.72 5.47 2.85
N ALA A 36 9.80 5.79 3.77
CA ALA A 36 8.77 6.81 3.54
C ALA A 36 9.35 8.19 3.23
N VAL A 37 10.42 8.60 3.92
CA VAL A 37 11.11 9.89 3.67
C VAL A 37 11.85 9.91 2.34
N ALA A 38 12.33 8.74 1.88
CA ALA A 38 13.01 8.60 0.60
C ALA A 38 12.06 8.73 -0.61
N ILE A 39 10.77 8.42 -0.43
CA ILE A 39 9.79 8.50 -1.52
C ILE A 39 9.48 9.98 -1.85
N LYS A 40 9.82 10.38 -3.07
CA LYS A 40 9.55 11.72 -3.62
C LYS A 40 8.40 11.71 -4.62
N LYS A 41 7.76 12.87 -4.79
CA LYS A 41 6.86 13.16 -5.91
C LYS A 41 7.68 13.39 -7.19
N PRO A 42 7.08 13.34 -8.39
CA PRO A 42 7.74 13.74 -9.62
C PRO A 42 8.26 15.19 -9.60
N SER A 43 7.69 16.06 -8.77
CA SER A 43 8.19 17.43 -8.54
C SER A 43 9.50 17.49 -7.75
N GLY A 44 9.93 16.39 -7.13
CA GLY A 44 11.06 16.32 -6.20
C GLY A 44 10.67 16.52 -4.73
N ASP A 45 9.46 17.01 -4.45
CA ASP A 45 8.99 17.23 -3.07
C ASP A 45 8.76 15.92 -2.32
N ASP A 46 8.81 15.98 -0.99
CA ASP A 46 8.45 14.87 -0.12
C ASP A 46 7.02 14.40 -0.40
N ARG A 47 6.86 13.10 -0.63
CA ARG A 47 5.52 12.50 -0.73
C ARG A 47 4.87 12.41 0.64
N TYR A 48 5.63 11.98 1.64
CA TYR A 48 5.16 11.73 3.00
C TYR A 48 5.80 12.70 3.99
N ASN A 49 5.04 13.72 4.39
CA ASN A 49 5.42 14.62 5.49
C ASN A 49 5.21 13.97 6.89
N GLN A 50 5.57 14.71 7.95
CA GLN A 50 5.45 14.25 9.35
C GLN A 50 4.04 13.79 9.76
N PHE A 51 2.97 14.40 9.25
CA PHE A 51 1.60 13.98 9.57
C PHE A 51 1.31 12.59 9.01
N HIS A 52 1.80 12.27 7.82
CA HIS A 52 1.67 10.92 7.25
C HIS A 52 2.48 9.90 8.06
N ILE A 53 3.69 10.26 8.50
CA ILE A 53 4.52 9.39 9.34
C ILE A 53 3.78 9.05 10.65
N ARG A 54 3.17 10.04 11.32
CA ARG A 54 2.35 9.81 12.53
C ARG A 54 1.14 8.91 12.26
N ARG A 55 0.48 9.09 11.11
CA ARG A 55 -0.64 8.21 10.71
C ARG A 55 -0.18 6.76 10.56
N PHE A 56 0.95 6.51 9.92
CA PHE A 56 1.50 5.16 9.76
C PHE A 56 1.99 4.58 11.10
N GLU A 57 2.59 5.40 11.96
CA GLU A 57 3.03 4.99 13.29
C GLU A 57 1.86 4.51 14.17
N ALA A 58 0.70 5.18 14.08
CA ALA A 58 -0.51 4.77 14.80
C ALA A 58 -1.00 3.36 14.40
N LEU A 59 -0.65 2.86 13.21
CA LEU A 59 -1.03 1.52 12.76
C LEU A 59 -0.41 0.41 13.61
N ILE A 60 0.78 0.67 14.15
CA ILE A 60 1.52 -0.29 15.00
C ILE A 60 0.66 -0.66 16.21
N GLN A 61 -0.06 0.30 16.78
CA GLN A 61 -0.96 0.09 17.93
C GLN A 61 -2.15 -0.82 17.59
N THR A 62 -2.52 -0.89 16.30
CA THR A 62 -3.60 -1.76 15.80
C THR A 62 -3.09 -3.11 15.28
N GLY A 63 -1.79 -3.40 15.45
CA GLY A 63 -1.17 -4.62 14.95
C GLY A 63 -1.03 -4.67 13.42
N LYS A 64 -1.16 -3.53 12.74
CA LYS A 64 -0.99 -3.42 11.29
C LYS A 64 0.45 -3.05 10.95
N SER A 65 0.96 -3.59 9.84
CA SER A 65 2.28 -3.28 9.30
C SER A 65 2.30 -1.89 8.66
N PRO A 66 3.13 -0.94 9.14
CA PRO A 66 3.34 0.34 8.48
C PRO A 66 3.90 0.19 7.07
N THR A 67 4.81 -0.76 6.83
CA THR A 67 5.36 -1.04 5.49
C THR A 67 4.26 -1.45 4.52
N SER A 68 3.36 -2.35 4.93
CA SER A 68 2.27 -2.82 4.07
C SER A 68 1.34 -1.67 3.66
N GLU A 69 0.98 -0.80 4.60
CA GLU A 69 0.10 0.34 4.34
C GLU A 69 0.82 1.44 3.53
N LEU A 70 2.10 1.67 3.77
CA LEU A 70 2.94 2.58 2.98
C LEU A 70 3.03 2.11 1.52
N LEU A 71 3.33 0.83 1.28
CA LEU A 71 3.44 0.26 -0.06
C LEU A 71 2.09 0.21 -0.78
N PHE A 72 1.01 -0.06 -0.05
CA PHE A 72 -0.35 0.02 -0.60
C PHE A 72 -0.69 1.45 -1.05
N ASP A 73 -0.48 2.44 -0.18
CA ASP A 73 -0.71 3.86 -0.49
C ASP A 73 0.16 4.35 -1.65
N TRP A 74 1.47 4.06 -1.62
CA TRP A 74 2.39 4.47 -2.65
C TRP A 74 2.08 3.79 -4.00
N GLY A 75 1.70 2.51 -3.97
CA GLY A 75 1.28 1.73 -5.14
C GLY A 75 0.11 2.34 -5.92
N THR A 76 -0.67 3.23 -5.31
CA THR A 76 -1.73 3.98 -6.01
C THR A 76 -1.20 5.00 -7.02
N THR A 77 0.09 5.31 -6.97
CA THR A 77 0.75 6.27 -7.89
C THR A 77 1.39 5.64 -9.11
N ASN A 78 1.10 4.36 -9.37
CA ASN A 78 1.73 3.59 -10.43
C ASN A 78 3.25 3.45 -10.26
N CYS A 79 3.76 3.51 -9.03
CA CYS A 79 5.14 3.12 -8.77
C CYS A 79 5.35 1.64 -9.08
N THR A 80 6.54 1.35 -9.57
CA THR A 80 6.95 0.04 -10.05
C THR A 80 7.87 -0.65 -9.04
N VAL A 81 8.08 -1.95 -9.21
CA VAL A 81 9.03 -2.74 -8.43
C VAL A 81 10.45 -2.21 -8.64
N GLY A 82 10.78 -1.71 -9.82
CA GLY A 82 12.04 -1.01 -10.08
C GLY A 82 12.22 0.20 -9.17
N ASP A 83 11.23 1.09 -9.12
CA ASP A 83 11.27 2.27 -8.23
C ASP A 83 11.45 1.87 -6.76
N LEU A 84 10.76 0.81 -6.32
CA LEU A 84 10.88 0.29 -4.96
C LEU A 84 12.28 -0.25 -4.69
N VAL A 85 12.82 -1.08 -5.60
CA VAL A 85 14.15 -1.68 -5.45
C VAL A 85 15.24 -0.60 -5.45
N ASP A 86 15.14 0.42 -6.30
CA ASP A 86 16.07 1.54 -6.33
C ASP A 86 16.10 2.27 -4.97
N LEU A 87 14.93 2.55 -4.39
CA LEU A 87 14.83 3.15 -3.05
C LEU A 87 15.35 2.22 -1.95
N LEU A 88 15.09 0.91 -2.03
CA LEU A 88 15.60 -0.06 -1.06
C LEU A 88 17.13 -0.12 -1.09
N VAL A 89 17.74 -0.21 -2.28
CA VAL A 89 19.20 -0.22 -2.46
C VAL A 89 19.82 1.10 -1.99
N GLN A 90 19.23 2.25 -2.37
CA GLN A 90 19.70 3.56 -1.93
C GLN A 90 19.67 3.72 -0.40
N ASN A 91 18.76 3.02 0.28
CA ASN A 91 18.62 3.04 1.74
C ASN A 91 19.23 1.81 2.42
N GLU A 92 20.06 1.03 1.73
CA GLU A 92 20.80 -0.14 2.23
C GLU A 92 19.94 -1.32 2.68
N PHE A 93 18.68 -1.38 2.23
CA PHE A 93 17.78 -2.52 2.43
C PHE A 93 18.02 -3.62 1.38
N PHE A 94 19.21 -4.21 1.39
CA PHE A 94 19.63 -5.19 0.38
C PHE A 94 18.83 -6.49 0.40
N ALA A 95 18.49 -7.02 1.59
CA ALA A 95 17.74 -8.26 1.71
C ALA A 95 16.33 -8.20 1.06
N PRO A 96 15.46 -7.21 1.35
CA PRO A 96 14.19 -7.08 0.65
C PRO A 96 14.34 -6.69 -0.83
N ALA A 97 15.41 -5.99 -1.22
CA ALA A 97 15.70 -5.71 -2.63
C ALA A 97 16.00 -7.01 -3.42
N SER A 98 16.88 -7.87 -2.90
CA SER A 98 17.18 -9.18 -3.50
C SER A 98 15.98 -10.12 -3.53
N LEU A 99 15.04 -9.98 -2.58
CA LEU A 99 13.78 -10.74 -2.57
C LEU A 99 12.88 -10.38 -3.77
N LEU A 100 12.89 -9.11 -4.20
CA LEU A 100 12.10 -8.63 -5.33
C LEU A 100 12.80 -8.90 -6.66
N LEU A 101 14.06 -8.49 -6.77
CA LEU A 101 14.88 -8.58 -7.98
C LEU A 101 16.31 -9.02 -7.57
N PRO A 102 16.63 -10.31 -7.67
CA PRO A 102 17.93 -10.85 -7.23
C PRO A 102 19.16 -10.22 -7.90
N ASP A 103 19.01 -9.78 -9.14
CA ASP A 103 20.10 -9.23 -9.95
C ASP A 103 20.37 -7.73 -9.68
N ALA A 104 19.52 -7.06 -8.90
CA ALA A 104 19.61 -5.62 -8.66
C ALA A 104 20.56 -5.24 -7.52
N VAL A 105 20.96 -6.19 -6.67
CA VAL A 105 21.81 -5.93 -5.50
C VAL A 105 23.27 -6.19 -5.86
N PRO A 106 24.22 -5.29 -5.52
CA PRO A 106 25.65 -5.52 -5.72
C PRO A 106 26.07 -6.83 -5.06
N GLN A 107 26.44 -7.83 -5.86
CA GLN A 107 26.94 -9.10 -5.35
C GLN A 107 28.31 -8.87 -4.70
N ILE A 108 28.38 -8.94 -3.37
CA ILE A 108 29.66 -9.01 -2.69
C ILE A 108 30.22 -10.40 -3.02
N VAL A 109 31.16 -10.45 -3.97
CA VAL A 109 31.92 -11.65 -4.30
C VAL A 109 32.84 -11.97 -3.12
N ASN A 110 32.30 -12.59 -2.08
CA ASN A 110 33.08 -13.14 -0.99
C ASN A 110 33.75 -14.44 -1.47
N THR A 111 34.88 -14.30 -2.17
CA THR A 111 35.86 -15.39 -2.22
C THR A 111 36.47 -15.53 -0.83
N LEU A 112 35.84 -16.35 0.02
CA LEU A 112 36.42 -16.75 1.31
C LEU A 112 37.24 -18.04 1.08
N PRO A 113 38.57 -18.05 1.34
CA PRO A 113 39.30 -19.30 1.50
C PRO A 113 38.93 -19.91 2.85
N SER A 114 38.46 -21.15 2.82
CA SER A 114 38.21 -21.97 4.00
C SER A 114 39.46 -22.05 4.88
N ARG A 115 39.32 -21.75 6.17
CA ARG A 115 40.25 -22.25 7.20
C ARG A 115 39.49 -22.99 8.27
N GLU A 116 40.08 -24.13 8.59
CA GLU A 116 39.54 -25.27 9.32
C GLU A 116 39.28 -24.98 10.80
N ALA A 117 38.41 -25.82 11.35
CA ALA A 117 37.92 -25.80 12.71
C ALA A 117 38.98 -26.12 13.77
N VAL A 118 38.82 -25.52 14.96
CA VAL A 118 39.32 -26.10 16.22
C VAL A 118 38.23 -25.99 17.28
N THR A 119 37.78 -27.15 17.76
CA THR A 119 36.87 -27.40 18.88
C THR A 119 37.61 -27.43 20.22
N VAL A 120 37.09 -26.79 21.28
CA VAL A 120 37.22 -27.24 22.71
C VAL A 120 36.00 -26.74 23.53
N PRO A 121 35.43 -27.52 24.51
CA PRO A 121 34.08 -27.32 25.08
C PRO A 121 34.01 -26.90 26.59
N GLN A 122 32.77 -26.77 27.11
CA GLN A 122 32.27 -26.62 28.52
C GLN A 122 31.91 -25.17 28.95
N LYS A 123 30.86 -24.84 29.74
CA LYS A 123 30.12 -25.56 30.81
C LYS A 123 28.75 -24.90 31.12
N GLN A 124 27.84 -25.65 31.73
CA GLN A 124 26.47 -25.32 32.17
C GLN A 124 26.33 -24.26 33.30
N MET A 125 25.08 -23.78 33.48
CA MET A 125 24.51 -22.70 34.31
C MET A 125 24.71 -22.81 35.86
N PRO A 126 24.22 -21.83 36.67
CA PRO A 126 22.83 -21.90 37.17
C PRO A 126 22.05 -20.57 37.31
N PHE A 127 20.75 -20.79 37.52
CA PHE A 127 19.56 -19.97 37.75
C PHE A 127 19.51 -19.27 39.13
N SER A 128 18.75 -18.15 39.25
CA SER A 128 18.02 -17.65 40.46
C SER A 128 17.21 -16.41 40.06
N GLU A 129 15.87 -16.45 39.96
CA GLU A 129 14.81 -16.32 40.97
C GLU A 129 14.56 -14.91 41.56
N ARG A 130 13.36 -14.38 41.19
CA ARG A 130 12.33 -13.73 42.01
C ARG A 130 12.59 -12.33 42.60
N ASP A 131 11.76 -11.37 42.20
CA ASP A 131 10.92 -10.64 43.16
C ASP A 131 9.65 -10.05 42.54
N ARG A 132 8.53 -10.26 43.27
CA ARG A 132 7.16 -9.77 43.03
C ARG A 132 6.80 -8.80 44.16
N ILE A 133 6.26 -7.62 43.87
CA ILE A 133 5.24 -6.89 44.67
C ILE A 133 4.46 -5.97 43.68
N SER A 134 3.19 -6.21 43.33
CA SER A 134 1.89 -5.91 43.97
C SER A 134 1.40 -4.44 43.96
N VAL A 135 0.50 -4.13 43.00
CA VAL A 135 -0.82 -3.42 43.00
C VAL A 135 -1.20 -2.46 44.17
N ILE A 136 -1.98 -1.34 44.10
CA ILE A 136 -3.09 -0.78 43.25
C ILE A 136 -3.22 0.77 43.56
N PRO A 137 -4.32 1.52 43.27
CA PRO A 137 -4.90 2.05 42.02
C PRO A 137 -4.84 3.61 41.91
N MET A 138 -5.12 4.19 40.74
CA MET A 138 -5.64 5.57 40.68
C MET A 138 -6.76 5.69 39.63
N GLN A 139 -7.96 5.97 40.13
CA GLN A 139 -9.14 6.37 39.37
C GLN A 139 -8.94 7.78 38.80
N ASN A 140 -9.45 8.04 37.58
CA ASN A 140 -10.08 9.29 37.14
C ASN A 140 -10.53 9.12 35.67
N LEU A 141 -11.83 8.93 35.45
CA LEU A 141 -12.83 9.97 35.10
C LEU A 141 -12.87 10.20 33.58
N GLU A 142 -13.47 9.25 32.86
CA GLU A 142 -13.85 9.44 31.46
C GLU A 142 -15.23 10.08 31.37
N GLN A 143 -15.23 11.33 30.95
CA GLN A 143 -16.41 12.13 30.67
C GLN A 143 -16.82 11.87 29.21
N ASN A 144 -17.79 10.99 29.02
CA ASN A 144 -18.38 10.67 27.72
C ASN A 144 -19.19 11.87 27.20
N TYR A 145 -18.70 12.53 26.15
CA TYR A 145 -19.49 13.45 25.33
C TYR A 145 -19.82 12.78 23.99
N VAL A 146 -21.08 12.39 23.84
CA VAL A 146 -21.70 11.93 22.58
C VAL A 146 -22.13 13.18 21.79
N PRO A 147 -21.79 13.32 20.49
CA PRO A 147 -22.37 14.37 19.68
C PRO A 147 -23.79 13.99 19.22
N PRO A 148 -24.73 14.95 19.18
CA PRO A 148 -26.16 14.67 19.02
C PRO A 148 -26.56 14.32 17.58
N ASP A 149 -27.48 13.36 17.47
CA ASP A 149 -28.33 13.11 16.31
C ASP A 149 -29.12 14.38 15.95
N SER A 150 -28.94 14.88 14.73
CA SER A 150 -29.83 15.87 14.15
C SER A 150 -31.02 15.18 13.50
N THR A 151 -32.08 15.00 14.27
CA THR A 151 -33.43 14.75 13.75
C THR A 151 -34.18 16.08 13.67
N SER A 152 -34.67 16.43 12.49
CA SER A 152 -35.69 17.47 12.29
C SER A 152 -36.72 17.00 11.25
N PRO A 153 -37.95 17.52 11.30
CA PRO A 153 -39.16 16.71 11.18
C PRO A 153 -39.66 16.47 9.76
N GLU A 154 -40.51 15.45 9.69
CA GLU A 154 -41.26 14.97 8.53
C GLU A 154 -42.05 16.08 7.82
N ASN A 155 -41.84 16.22 6.51
CA ASN A 155 -42.75 16.93 5.63
C ASN A 155 -43.14 15.98 4.49
N LYS A 156 -44.37 15.44 4.57
CA LYS A 156 -44.92 14.45 3.63
C LYS A 156 -45.25 15.14 2.30
N GLY A 157 -44.34 15.01 1.34
CA GLY A 157 -44.56 15.37 -0.06
C GLY A 157 -43.68 14.55 -1.00
N LEU A 158 -44.29 13.58 -1.67
CA LEU A 158 -43.82 12.82 -2.84
C LEU A 158 -42.60 11.88 -2.63
N GLU A 159 -42.90 10.58 -2.55
CA GLU A 159 -41.93 9.50 -2.62
C GLU A 159 -41.26 9.46 -4.01
N VAL A 160 -40.02 9.93 -4.08
CA VAL A 160 -39.06 9.58 -5.15
C VAL A 160 -37.97 8.78 -4.46
N GLY A 161 -37.85 7.50 -4.80
CA GLY A 161 -36.84 6.61 -4.24
C GLY A 161 -35.42 7.13 -4.54
N ASP A 162 -34.82 7.75 -3.54
CA ASP A 162 -33.45 8.26 -3.57
C ASP A 162 -32.45 7.10 -3.46
N THR A 163 -32.35 6.30 -4.52
CA THR A 163 -31.22 5.38 -4.69
C THR A 163 -30.10 6.15 -5.37
N ARG A 164 -29.26 6.82 -4.57
CA ARG A 164 -28.07 7.60 -5.03
C ARG A 164 -26.99 6.80 -5.78
N PHE A 165 -27.26 5.56 -6.17
CA PHE A 165 -26.37 4.71 -6.96
C PHE A 165 -27.13 4.11 -8.15
N HIS A 166 -26.70 4.48 -9.35
CA HIS A 166 -27.20 3.88 -10.58
C HIS A 166 -26.36 2.63 -10.89
N SER A 167 -27.03 1.50 -11.08
CA SER A 167 -26.38 0.27 -11.57
C SER A 167 -26.40 0.27 -13.10
N PHE A 168 -25.27 -0.03 -13.72
CA PHE A 168 -25.14 -0.20 -15.17
C PHE A 168 -24.65 -1.60 -15.45
N SER A 169 -25.31 -2.27 -16.39
CA SER A 169 -24.82 -3.51 -16.97
C SER A 169 -23.56 -3.25 -17.80
N PHE A 170 -22.71 -4.27 -17.96
CA PHE A 170 -21.54 -4.18 -18.85
C PHE A 170 -21.94 -3.82 -20.29
N TYR A 171 -23.09 -4.31 -20.77
CA TYR A 171 -23.60 -3.99 -22.11
C TYR A 171 -24.00 -2.53 -22.25
N GLU A 172 -24.63 -1.93 -21.23
CA GLU A 172 -24.90 -0.50 -21.23
C GLU A 172 -23.60 0.31 -21.25
N LEU A 173 -22.62 -0.04 -20.41
CA LEU A 173 -21.29 0.60 -20.41
C LEU A 173 -20.59 0.46 -21.76
N LYS A 174 -20.69 -0.71 -22.40
CA LYS A 174 -20.18 -0.99 -23.74
C LYS A 174 -20.84 -0.08 -24.78
N SER A 175 -22.16 0.06 -24.73
CA SER A 175 -22.92 0.93 -25.65
C SER A 175 -22.55 2.41 -25.49
N VAL A 176 -22.55 2.92 -24.25
CA VAL A 176 -22.29 4.35 -24.00
C VAL A 176 -20.84 4.77 -24.27
N THR A 177 -19.92 3.81 -24.39
CA THR A 177 -18.49 4.05 -24.71
C THR A 177 -18.11 3.69 -26.15
N ASN A 178 -19.09 3.37 -27.02
CA ASN A 178 -18.85 2.91 -28.39
C ASN A 178 -17.93 1.67 -28.44
N ASP A 179 -18.32 0.62 -27.71
CA ASP A 179 -17.55 -0.63 -27.55
C ASP A 179 -16.13 -0.40 -27.00
N PHE A 180 -16.01 0.45 -25.96
CA PHE A 180 -14.72 0.77 -25.35
C PHE A 180 -13.65 1.15 -26.40
N ASP A 181 -13.99 2.10 -27.28
CA ASP A 181 -13.14 2.52 -28.40
C ASP A 181 -11.73 2.96 -27.93
N GLU A 182 -10.73 2.12 -28.24
CA GLU A 182 -9.33 2.27 -27.84
C GLU A 182 -8.62 3.45 -28.52
N ARG A 183 -9.23 4.05 -29.55
CA ARG A 183 -8.62 5.20 -30.22
C ARG A 183 -8.58 6.39 -29.25
N PRO A 184 -7.46 7.14 -29.17
CA PRO A 184 -7.38 8.34 -28.35
C PRO A 184 -8.42 9.41 -28.75
N ILE A 185 -8.84 10.23 -27.79
CA ILE A 185 -9.74 11.37 -28.06
C ILE A 185 -9.17 12.33 -29.12
N SER A 186 -7.85 12.49 -29.19
CA SER A 186 -7.19 13.39 -30.16
C SER A 186 -7.45 13.01 -31.63
N VAL A 187 -7.84 11.77 -31.90
CA VAL A 187 -8.19 11.27 -33.24
C VAL A 187 -9.67 10.91 -33.36
N GLY A 188 -10.51 11.39 -32.43
CA GLY A 188 -11.95 11.18 -32.44
C GLY A 188 -12.43 9.85 -31.84
N GLY A 189 -11.58 9.13 -31.10
CA GLY A 189 -11.98 7.97 -30.31
C GLY A 189 -12.46 8.33 -28.89
N ASN A 190 -12.65 7.32 -28.04
CA ASN A 190 -13.14 7.52 -26.67
C ASN A 190 -12.09 7.28 -25.58
N LYS A 191 -10.88 6.79 -25.88
CA LYS A 191 -9.85 6.57 -24.86
C LYS A 191 -9.34 7.89 -24.29
N MET A 192 -9.65 8.14 -23.01
CA MET A 192 -9.19 9.32 -22.26
C MET A 192 -7.80 9.12 -21.67
N GLY A 193 -7.52 7.91 -21.18
CA GLY A 193 -6.26 7.62 -20.54
C GLY A 193 -6.18 6.19 -20.04
N GLU A 194 -4.98 5.79 -19.68
CA GLU A 194 -4.67 4.45 -19.21
C GLU A 194 -3.62 4.57 -18.09
N GLY A 195 -3.80 3.74 -17.07
CA GLY A 195 -2.79 3.48 -16.05
C GLY A 195 -3.06 2.10 -15.46
N GLY A 196 -2.23 1.61 -14.55
CA GLY A 196 -2.41 0.23 -14.09
C GLY A 196 -3.60 -0.03 -13.14
N PHE A 197 -4.60 0.85 -13.12
CA PHE A 197 -5.93 0.56 -12.59
C PHE A 197 -6.97 0.35 -13.72
N GLY A 198 -6.52 0.26 -14.96
CA GLY A 198 -7.37 0.09 -16.15
C GLY A 198 -7.48 1.34 -17.02
N VAL A 199 -8.25 1.19 -18.09
CA VAL A 199 -8.44 2.21 -19.13
C VAL A 199 -9.68 3.04 -18.83
N VAL A 200 -9.60 4.35 -19.05
CA VAL A 200 -10.71 5.28 -18.89
C VAL A 200 -11.20 5.71 -20.27
N TYR A 201 -12.49 5.52 -20.53
CA TYR A 201 -13.16 5.89 -21.77
C TYR A 201 -14.18 6.99 -21.52
N LYS A 202 -14.33 7.86 -22.51
CA LYS A 202 -15.42 8.82 -22.59
C LYS A 202 -16.70 8.08 -22.96
N GLY A 203 -17.78 8.36 -22.23
CA GLY A 203 -19.10 7.85 -22.57
C GLY A 203 -20.20 8.88 -22.39
N TYR A 204 -21.42 8.52 -22.79
CA TYR A 204 -22.59 9.39 -22.74
C TYR A 204 -23.80 8.66 -22.12
N VAL A 205 -24.24 9.11 -20.94
CA VAL A 205 -25.41 8.58 -20.23
C VAL A 205 -26.41 9.71 -20.05
N ASN A 206 -27.65 9.56 -20.55
CA ASN A 206 -28.71 10.58 -20.43
C ASN A 206 -28.24 11.99 -20.80
N ASN A 207 -27.59 12.13 -21.97
CA ASN A 207 -26.99 13.37 -22.49
C ASN A 207 -25.88 13.98 -21.60
N THR A 208 -25.45 13.28 -20.56
CA THR A 208 -24.35 13.68 -19.69
C THR A 208 -23.09 12.94 -20.10
N THR A 209 -22.00 13.69 -20.27
CA THR A 209 -20.69 13.08 -20.53
C THR A 209 -20.16 12.46 -19.24
N VAL A 210 -19.72 11.20 -19.32
CA VAL A 210 -19.19 10.45 -18.18
C VAL A 210 -17.83 9.84 -18.50
N ALA A 211 -17.06 9.55 -17.46
CA ALA A 211 -15.84 8.75 -17.54
C ALA A 211 -16.15 7.32 -17.09
N VAL A 212 -15.97 6.34 -17.98
CA VAL A 212 -16.16 4.92 -17.69
C VAL A 212 -14.78 4.28 -17.53
N LYS A 213 -14.46 3.83 -16.33
CA LYS A 213 -13.21 3.11 -16.05
C LYS A 213 -13.44 1.61 -16.18
N LYS A 214 -12.78 0.99 -17.15
CA LYS A 214 -12.78 -0.45 -17.35
C LYS A 214 -11.63 -1.05 -16.54
N LEU A 215 -11.94 -1.88 -15.56
CA LEU A 215 -10.94 -2.60 -14.78
C LEU A 215 -10.43 -3.80 -15.59
N GLU A 216 -9.10 -4.01 -15.58
CA GLU A 216 -8.47 -5.21 -16.12
C GLU A 216 -8.32 -6.23 -14.98
N ASN A 217 -8.79 -7.46 -15.19
CA ASN A 217 -8.59 -8.60 -14.28
C ASN A 217 -7.37 -9.43 -14.69
#